data_AF-A0A2V5Y9Z0-F1
#
_entry.id   AF-A0A2V5Y9Z0-F1
#
_cell.length_a   1.000
_cell.length_b   1.000
_cell.length_c   1.000
_cell.angle_alpha   90.00
_cell.angle_beta   90.00
_cell.angle_gamma   90.00
#
_symmetry.space_group_name_H-M   'P 1'
#
loop_
_entity.id
_entity.type
_entity.pdbx_description
1 polymer ?
#
loop_
_entity_poly.entity_id
_entity_poly.type
_entity_poly.pdbx_seq_one_letter_code
_entity_poly.pdbx_strand_id
1 'polypeptide(L)' 'MQLVRPGPEHLASYVAALERGWSADNERGVEAAREELSRIHADATAFLASMEDREAKGPPIT' A
#
# COMPACT_ATOMS: atom_id res chain seq x y z
N MET A 1 -12.67 2.59 19.89
CA MET A 1 -12.31 1.93 18.62
C MET A 1 -10.80 1.79 18.59
N GLN A 2 -10.29 0.62 18.23
CA GLN A 2 -8.85 0.35 18.17
C GLN A 2 -8.44 0.34 16.70
N LEU A 3 -7.55 1.25 16.31
CA LEU A 3 -6.94 1.21 14.98
C LEU A 3 -6.06 -0.05 14.92
N VAL A 4 -6.50 -1.01 14.13
CA VAL A 4 -5.76 -2.24 13.87
C VAL A 4 -4.86 -1.97 12.68
N ARG A 5 -3.58 -2.34 12.80
CA ARG A 5 -2.65 -2.24 11.67
C ARG A 5 -3.10 -3.20 10.57
N PRO A 6 -2.97 -2.84 9.29
CA PRO A 6 -3.03 -3.81 8.22
C PRO A 6 -1.84 -4.76 8.42
N GLY A 7 -2.10 -5.86 9.12
CA GLY A 7 -1.14 -6.93 9.26
C GLY A 7 -1.13 -7.82 8.02
N PRO A 8 -0.21 -8.80 7.96
CA PRO A 8 -0.13 -9.77 6.88
C PRO A 8 -1.46 -10.49 6.61
N GLU A 9 -2.36 -10.58 7.60
CA GLU A 9 -3.71 -11.14 7.47
C GLU A 9 -4.60 -10.39 6.46
N HIS A 10 -4.33 -9.13 6.16
CA HIS A 10 -5.10 -8.31 5.22
C HIS A 10 -4.37 -8.10 3.89
N LEU A 11 -3.08 -8.43 3.81
CA LEU A 11 -2.28 -8.24 2.60
C LEU A 11 -2.82 -9.04 1.42
N ALA A 12 -3.27 -10.28 1.65
CA ALA A 12 -3.85 -11.11 0.60
C ALA A 12 -5.11 -10.47 -0.04
N SER A 13 -5.97 -9.89 0.79
CA SER A 13 -7.16 -9.18 0.31
C SER A 13 -6.80 -7.88 -0.43
N TYR A 14 -5.75 -7.19 0.02
CA TYR A 14 -5.23 -5.99 -0.63
C TYR A 14 -4.67 -6.31 -2.02
N VAL A 15 -3.80 -7.32 -2.12
CA VAL A 15 -3.26 -7.82 -3.41
C VAL A 15 -4.39 -8.19 -4.35
N ALA A 16 -5.38 -8.95 -3.88
CA ALA A 16 -6.52 -9.34 -4.71
C ALA A 16 -7.36 -8.13 -5.17
N ALA A 17 -7.41 -7.04 -4.41
CA ALA A 17 -8.06 -5.81 -4.85
C ALA A 17 -7.25 -5.14 -5.97
N LEU A 18 -5.93 -5.00 -5.82
CA LEU A 18 -5.04 -4.45 -6.83
C LEU A 18 -5.09 -5.25 -8.14
N GLU A 19 -5.11 -6.59 -8.07
CA GLU A 19 -5.25 -7.48 -9.23
C GLU A 19 -6.59 -7.31 -9.96
N ARG A 20 -7.65 -6.92 -9.24
CA ARG A 20 -8.97 -6.59 -9.80
C ARG A 20 -9.04 -5.17 -10.39
N GLY A 21 -7.92 -4.44 -10.38
CA GLY A 21 -7.83 -3.08 -10.92
C GLY A 21 -8.26 -1.98 -9.95
N TRP A 22 -8.45 -2.30 -8.68
CA TRP A 22 -8.65 -1.29 -7.64
C TRP A 22 -7.31 -0.60 -7.30
N SER A 23 -7.35 0.68 -6.96
CA SER A 23 -6.17 1.45 -6.54
C SER A 23 -6.56 2.45 -5.45
N ALA A 24 -5.65 2.70 -4.52
CA ALA A 24 -5.80 3.79 -3.54
C ALA A 24 -5.55 5.17 -4.20
N ASP A 25 -4.76 5.21 -5.27
CA ASP A 25 -4.51 6.38 -6.09
C ASP A 25 -5.58 6.47 -7.20
N ASN A 26 -6.62 7.27 -6.96
CA ASN A 26 -7.74 7.42 -7.89
C ASN A 26 -7.38 8.18 -9.18
N GLU A 27 -6.24 8.87 -9.23
CA GLU A 27 -5.79 9.62 -10.39
C GLU A 27 -5.03 8.73 -11.37
N ARG A 28 -4.07 7.95 -10.85
CA ARG A 28 -3.24 7.02 -11.65
C ARG A 28 -3.90 5.66 -11.83
N GLY A 29 -4.82 5.29 -10.94
CA GLY A 29 -5.63 4.08 -11.04
C GLY A 29 -4.79 2.82 -11.21
N VAL A 30 -5.00 2.11 -12.33
CA VAL A 30 -4.39 0.80 -12.63
C VAL A 30 -2.85 0.84 -12.64
N GLU A 31 -2.23 1.93 -13.09
CA GLU A 31 -0.76 1.99 -13.11
C GLU A 31 -0.17 2.07 -11.70
N ALA A 32 -0.79 2.82 -10.79
CA ALA A 32 -0.40 2.82 -9.38
C ALA A 32 -0.62 1.45 -8.72
N ALA A 33 -1.70 0.76 -9.06
CA ALA A 33 -1.95 -0.59 -8.56
C ALA A 33 -0.85 -1.60 -9.00
N ARG A 34 -0.35 -1.48 -10.24
CA ARG A 34 0.75 -2.31 -10.74
C ARG A 34 2.08 -2.00 -10.04
N GLU A 35 2.37 -0.72 -9.81
CA GLU A 35 3.56 -0.30 -9.05
C GLU A 35 3.53 -0.86 -7.62
N GLU A 36 2.36 -0.81 -6.96
CA GLU A 36 2.18 -1.38 -5.64
C GLU A 36 2.32 -2.90 -5.61
N LEU A 37 1.71 -3.62 -6.55
CA LEU A 37 1.89 -5.07 -6.69
C LEU A 37 3.36 -5.44 -6.87
N SER A 38 4.10 -4.68 -7.68
CA SER A 38 5.53 -4.88 -7.87
C SER A 38 6.32 -4.72 -6.57
N ARG A 39 6.01 -3.68 -5.77
CA ARG A 39 6.64 -3.46 -4.45
C ARG A 39 6.30 -4.55 -3.45
N ILE A 40 5.04 -5.00 -3.41
CA ILE A 40 4.58 -6.09 -2.55
C ILE A 40 5.28 -7.40 -2.92
N HIS A 41 5.44 -7.70 -4.21
CA HIS A 41 6.16 -8.89 -4.67
C HIS A 41 7.65 -8.83 -4.37
N ALA A 42 8.26 -7.66 -4.43
CA ALA A 42 9.67 -7.48 -4.09
C ALA A 42 9.91 -7.67 -2.58
N ASP A 43 9.11 -7.03 -1.74
CA ASP A 43 9.16 -7.19 -0.28
C ASP A 43 7.85 -6.72 0.37
N ALA A 44 6.97 -7.68 0.66
CA ALA A 44 5.70 -7.45 1.33
C ALA A 44 5.85 -6.84 2.74
N THR A 45 6.91 -7.19 3.46
CA THR A 45 7.13 -6.70 4.83
C THR A 45 7.59 -5.25 4.80
N ALA A 46 8.53 -4.92 3.91
CA ALA A 46 8.98 -3.55 3.70
C ALA A 46 7.86 -2.66 3.14
N PHE A 47 7.01 -3.19 2.25
CA PHE A 47 5.83 -2.47 1.76
C PHE A 47 4.88 -2.11 2.91
N LEU A 48 4.48 -3.07 3.75
CA LEU A 48 3.62 -2.81 4.90
C LEU A 48 4.27 -1.82 5.89
N ALA A 49 5.58 -1.90 6.10
CA ALA A 49 6.31 -0.93 6.92
C ALA A 49 6.32 0.48 6.30
N SER A 50 6.34 0.59 4.96
CA SER A 50 6.31 1.88 4.25
C SER A 50 4.94 2.55 4.21
N MET A 51 3.84 1.79 4.35
CA MET A 51 2.49 2.34 4.46
C MET A 51 2.28 3.14 5.76
N GLU A 52 3.12 2.90 6.76
CA GLU A 52 3.11 3.59 8.04
C GLU A 52 4.24 4.62 8.08
N ASP A 53 4.02 5.84 7.56
CA ASP A 53 4.89 6.98 7.86
C ASP A 53 4.54 7.56 9.24
N ARG A 54 4.91 6.83 10.29
CA ARG A 54 4.59 7.18 11.67
C ARG A 54 5.21 8.50 12.13
N GLU A 55 6.19 9.01 11.39
CA GLU A 55 6.93 10.23 11.70
C GLU A 55 6.64 11.39 10.74
N ALA A 56 5.75 11.21 9.75
CA ALA A 56 5.52 12.17 8.68
C ALA A 56 6.83 12.66 8.03
N LYS A 57 7.73 11.71 7.74
CA LYS A 57 9.02 11.93 7.07
C LYS A 57 8.92 12.07 5.55
N GLY A 58 7.70 12.14 5.00
CA GLY A 58 7.48 12.65 3.65
C GLY A 58 8.26 13.97 3.42
N PRO A 59 8.73 14.23 2.19
CA PRO A 59 9.46 15.45 1.89
C PRO A 59 8.62 16.69 2.29
N PRO A 60 9.26 17.78 2.75
CA PRO A 60 8.56 18.99 3.14
C PRO A 60 7.65 19.48 2.01
N ILE A 61 6.38 19.75 2.33
CA ILE A 61 5.45 20.37 1.38
C ILE A 61 5.83 21.86 1.29
N THR A 62 6.19 22.32 0.09
CA THR A 62 6.57 23.71 -0.21
C THR A 62 5.51 24.37 -1.06
#